data_AF-A0A8H3HYD7-F1
#
_entry.id   AF-A0A8H3HYD7-F1
#
_cell.length_a   1.000
_cell.length_b   1.000
_cell.length_c   1.000
_cell.angle_alpha   90.00
_cell.angle_beta   90.00
_cell.angle_gamma   90.00
#
_symmetry.space_group_name_H-M   'P 1'
#
loop_
_entity.id
_entity.type
_entity.pdbx_description
1 polymer ?
#
loop_
_entity_poly.entity_id
_entity_poly.type
_entity_poly.pdbx_seq_one_letter_code
_entity_poly.pdbx_strand_id
1 'polypeptide(L)'
;MSASSGLKRRKATSKDVDDVSKVASNPETAWGRTPAGQIFRIPTTQDVLTSLFHPLHPKSHLDLVNLALLGGQILLFAVLPRAFSQALFLVYFAFWRLAYDVGLGWVLTKQSKRRWIVKQVQMRGWLDQERRPKVYEWIRNELRNKMGDDYSFDELPIEYNTWLLFRQAVDIILINDFVSYCMFAFTVFRVPDELSISAHILRWLAGFALILFNLWVKTEAHHIVKDYGWYWGDVFFERGRLIPSSSLGPTGTVFDTSLVFDGVFEMAPHPMYSVGYAGYYGLSLIVGSYALFFVSLWAHAMQFGFLVWFENPHIERAYGQKQLIGARTPLVPSTPLVRVPELPRLADAGVDPADLSTPAHTDAETETEAETDTLSPSMSPVRTPPIPSLHIRTHSDDVVSISSGLEAKRPGHARHKSISRHDLLARFFRKDVVGLKNIDLLRASDLKLVLLTLYIVLPSLLPNTTTTYFVHALTWRIFHSFVLGGILKAQSGSKWLVRHFVERYHYEREDGALEEAFTSWKQIYTMSLYGTY
;
A
#
# COMPACT_ATOMS: atom_id res chain seq x y z
N MET A 1 15.67 25.89 62.79
CA MET A 1 15.89 26.04 61.33
C MET A 1 14.97 25.06 60.62
N SER A 2 14.24 25.47 59.60
CA SER A 2 13.37 24.59 58.79
C SER A 2 13.40 25.09 57.34
N ALA A 3 13.41 24.17 56.37
CA ALA A 3 13.52 24.49 54.95
C ALA A 3 12.34 23.86 54.20
N SER A 4 11.52 24.69 53.56
CA SER A 4 10.39 24.23 52.75
C SER A 4 10.80 24.02 51.29
N SER A 5 10.30 22.95 50.68
CA SER A 5 10.47 22.65 49.25
C SER A 5 9.68 23.62 48.36
N GLY A 6 10.21 23.94 47.18
CA GLY A 6 9.46 24.69 46.15
C GLY A 6 9.90 24.32 44.74
N LEU A 7 9.02 23.67 43.96
CA LEU A 7 9.25 23.39 42.55
C LEU A 7 9.23 24.70 41.74
N LYS A 8 10.37 25.13 41.20
CA LYS A 8 10.41 26.22 40.21
C LYS A 8 10.04 25.69 38.82
N ARG A 9 8.79 25.93 38.43
CA ARG A 9 8.29 25.81 37.04
C ARG A 9 9.21 26.61 36.11
N ARG A 10 9.97 25.92 35.25
CA ARG A 10 10.93 26.55 34.31
C ARG A 10 10.17 27.46 33.35
N LYS A 11 10.38 28.77 33.45
CA LYS A 11 9.72 29.79 32.63
C LYS A 11 10.41 29.83 31.27
N ALA A 12 9.68 29.51 30.20
CA ALA A 12 10.19 29.65 28.83
C ALA A 12 10.52 31.13 28.56
N THR A 13 11.65 31.38 27.92
CA THR A 13 12.13 32.73 27.58
C THR A 13 11.44 33.21 26.31
N SER A 14 11.04 34.48 26.25
CA SER A 14 10.34 35.02 25.07
C SER A 14 11.13 34.85 23.77
N LYS A 15 12.46 34.93 23.87
CA LYS A 15 13.40 34.77 22.75
C LYS A 15 13.23 33.43 22.02
N ASP A 16 12.93 32.33 22.74
CA ASP A 16 12.70 31.02 22.13
C ASP A 16 11.40 30.97 21.32
N VAL A 17 10.38 31.73 21.75
CA VAL A 17 9.07 31.82 21.09
C VAL A 17 9.13 32.76 19.88
N ASP A 18 9.89 33.85 19.98
CA ASP A 18 10.15 34.79 18.89
C ASP A 18 10.98 34.15 17.75
N ASP A 19 11.89 33.21 18.06
CA ASP A 19 12.61 32.45 17.02
C ASP A 19 11.73 31.38 16.37
N VAL A 20 10.99 30.58 17.16
CA VAL A 20 10.09 29.54 16.60
C VAL A 20 9.02 30.16 15.69
N SER A 21 8.44 31.31 16.06
CA SER A 21 7.45 32.01 15.22
C SER A 21 8.05 32.58 13.93
N LYS A 22 9.29 33.08 13.95
CA LYS A 22 10.00 33.52 12.73
C LYS A 22 10.39 32.35 11.84
N VAL A 23 10.97 31.28 12.39
CA VAL A 23 11.36 30.08 11.62
C VAL A 23 10.14 29.37 11.03
N ALA A 24 9.00 29.34 11.74
CA ALA A 24 7.74 28.82 11.19
C ALA A 24 7.16 29.68 10.06
N SER A 25 7.59 30.94 9.90
CA SER A 25 7.12 31.82 8.82
C SER A 25 7.83 31.60 7.48
N ASN A 26 8.96 30.87 7.43
CA ASN A 26 9.65 30.52 6.19
C ASN A 26 9.07 29.21 5.58
N PRO A 27 8.39 29.25 4.41
CA PRO A 27 7.67 28.10 3.82
C PRO A 27 8.57 26.95 3.32
N GLU A 28 9.88 27.17 3.23
CA GLU A 28 10.86 26.14 2.88
C GLU A 28 11.27 25.26 4.07
N THR A 29 11.01 25.70 5.31
CA THR A 29 11.45 24.97 6.51
C THR A 29 10.66 23.67 6.68
N ALA A 30 11.32 22.54 6.46
CA ALA A 30 10.75 21.22 6.70
C ALA A 30 10.75 20.88 8.20
N TRP A 31 9.61 20.41 8.70
CA TRP A 31 9.45 19.97 10.09
C TRP A 31 9.17 18.47 10.15
N GLY A 32 9.72 17.81 11.17
CA GLY A 32 9.51 16.41 11.47
C GLY A 32 8.68 16.26 12.73
N ARG A 33 7.83 15.23 12.79
CA ARG A 33 7.09 14.79 13.98
C ARG A 33 7.46 13.34 14.26
N THR A 34 8.08 13.11 15.42
CA THR A 34 8.38 11.75 15.87
C THR A 34 7.10 10.97 16.14
N PRO A 35 7.13 9.63 16.11
CA PRO A 35 6.00 8.78 16.48
C PRO A 35 5.65 8.78 17.99
N ALA A 36 6.19 9.72 18.76
CA ALA A 36 5.85 10.06 20.15
C ALA A 36 5.28 11.48 20.28
N GLY A 37 5.16 12.25 19.19
CA GLY A 37 4.59 13.60 19.16
C GLY A 37 5.60 14.75 19.30
N GLN A 38 6.89 14.47 19.57
CA GLN A 38 7.94 15.51 19.55
C GLN A 38 8.10 16.07 18.13
N ILE A 39 7.96 17.38 17.98
CA ILE A 39 8.22 18.11 16.73
C ILE A 39 9.65 18.65 16.74
N PHE A 40 10.33 18.56 15.60
CA PHE A 40 11.71 19.03 15.42
C PHE A 40 11.90 19.62 14.01
N ARG A 41 12.83 20.57 13.85
CA ARG A 41 13.24 21.03 12.51
C ARG A 41 14.07 19.93 11.84
N ILE A 42 13.81 19.64 10.56
CA ILE A 42 14.62 18.69 9.80
C ILE A 42 15.87 19.43 9.26
N PRO A 43 17.09 19.01 9.63
CA PRO A 43 18.33 19.51 9.04
C PRO A 43 18.45 19.14 7.56
N THR A 44 19.18 19.96 6.82
CA THR A 44 19.51 19.70 5.41
C THR A 44 20.46 18.51 5.26
N THR A 45 20.24 17.73 4.21
CA THR A 45 21.06 16.55 3.88
C THR A 45 21.68 16.72 2.49
N GLN A 46 22.88 16.15 2.29
CA GLN A 46 23.58 16.17 1.01
C GLN A 46 23.19 14.97 0.13
N ASP A 47 23.13 15.15 -1.19
CA ASP A 47 23.00 14.02 -2.12
C ASP A 47 24.22 13.09 -2.06
N VAL A 48 23.98 11.80 -2.29
CA VAL A 48 24.98 10.73 -2.20
C VAL A 48 26.05 10.88 -3.26
N LEU A 49 25.73 11.32 -4.48
CA LEU A 49 26.73 11.48 -5.54
C LEU A 49 27.72 12.60 -5.18
N THR A 50 27.22 13.73 -4.69
CA THR A 50 28.05 14.82 -4.16
C THR A 50 28.88 14.35 -2.96
N SER A 51 28.25 13.71 -1.97
CA SER A 51 28.92 13.25 -0.75
C SER A 51 30.02 12.23 -1.03
N LEU A 52 29.77 11.27 -1.94
CA LEU A 52 30.70 10.19 -2.26
C LEU A 52 31.82 10.64 -3.22
N PHE A 53 31.52 11.37 -4.29
CA PHE A 53 32.50 11.66 -5.36
C PHE A 53 33.18 13.04 -5.27
N HIS A 54 32.64 14.04 -4.54
CA HIS A 54 33.29 15.34 -4.45
C HIS A 54 34.60 15.24 -3.62
N PRO A 55 35.78 15.61 -4.15
CA PRO A 55 37.07 15.29 -3.52
C PRO A 55 37.40 16.16 -2.30
N LEU A 56 36.71 17.30 -2.12
CA LEU A 56 36.98 18.26 -1.03
C LEU A 56 36.18 17.99 0.25
N HIS A 57 35.25 17.03 0.25
CA HIS A 57 34.48 16.67 1.45
C HIS A 57 35.12 15.50 2.21
N PRO A 58 35.15 15.55 3.56
CA PRO A 58 35.65 14.44 4.37
C PRO A 58 34.79 13.19 4.14
N LYS A 59 35.44 12.05 3.92
CA LYS A 59 34.76 10.77 3.69
C LYS A 59 34.49 10.08 5.02
N SER A 60 33.26 9.61 5.20
CA SER A 60 32.89 8.75 6.33
C SER A 60 33.49 7.34 6.19
N HIS A 61 33.48 6.54 7.24
CA HIS A 61 34.01 5.18 7.18
C HIS A 61 33.21 4.31 6.20
N LEU A 62 31.90 4.50 6.11
CA LEU A 62 31.02 3.83 5.15
C LEU A 62 31.18 4.36 3.72
N ASP A 63 31.54 5.63 3.52
CA ASP A 63 31.95 6.12 2.18
C ASP A 63 33.22 5.43 1.71
N LEU A 64 34.21 5.27 2.59
CA LEU A 64 35.45 4.56 2.26
C LEU A 64 35.20 3.09 1.94
N VAL A 65 34.28 2.42 2.65
CA VAL A 65 33.81 1.06 2.31
C VAL A 65 33.11 1.06 0.95
N ASN A 66 32.24 2.02 0.66
CA ASN A 66 31.52 2.08 -0.63
C ASN A 66 32.49 2.33 -1.81
N LEU A 67 33.43 3.27 -1.66
CA LEU A 67 34.50 3.52 -2.62
C LEU A 67 35.41 2.29 -2.81
N ALA A 68 35.72 1.54 -1.75
CA ALA A 68 36.50 0.31 -1.84
C ALA A 68 35.73 -0.80 -2.58
N LEU A 69 34.43 -0.95 -2.36
CA LEU A 69 33.57 -1.87 -3.11
C LEU A 69 33.49 -1.49 -4.60
N LEU A 70 33.34 -0.20 -4.91
CA LEU A 70 33.35 0.32 -6.28
C LEU A 70 34.68 0.09 -7.00
N GLY A 71 35.79 0.46 -6.37
CA GLY A 71 37.14 0.22 -6.91
C GLY A 71 37.44 -1.28 -7.07
N GLY A 72 36.97 -2.10 -6.12
CA GLY A 72 37.04 -3.55 -6.19
C GLY A 72 36.30 -4.14 -7.39
N GLN A 73 35.10 -3.64 -7.73
CA GLN A 73 34.39 -4.04 -8.94
C GLN A 73 35.19 -3.75 -10.21
N ILE A 74 35.73 -2.53 -10.35
CA ILE A 74 36.53 -2.15 -11.53
C ILE A 74 37.80 -3.00 -11.64
N LEU A 75 38.48 -3.26 -10.51
CA LEU A 75 39.66 -4.13 -10.45
C LEU A 75 39.33 -5.58 -10.83
N LEU A 76 38.24 -6.14 -10.31
CA LEU A 76 37.79 -7.50 -10.64
C LEU A 76 37.41 -7.62 -12.12
N PHE A 77 36.75 -6.61 -12.69
CA PHE A 77 36.45 -6.55 -14.12
C PHE A 77 37.71 -6.53 -14.99
N ALA A 78 38.74 -5.78 -14.58
CA ALA A 78 39.99 -5.66 -15.32
C ALA A 78 40.92 -6.89 -15.23
N VAL A 79 40.86 -7.64 -14.12
CA VAL A 79 41.77 -8.77 -13.85
C VAL A 79 41.18 -10.13 -14.26
N LEU A 80 39.86 -10.31 -14.18
CA LEU A 80 39.24 -11.63 -14.40
C LEU A 80 38.97 -11.93 -15.90
N PRO A 81 39.17 -13.19 -16.34
CA PRO A 81 38.81 -13.59 -17.71
C PRO A 81 37.29 -13.49 -17.95
N ARG A 82 36.90 -13.02 -19.14
CA ARG A 82 35.52 -12.63 -19.50
C ARG A 82 34.42 -13.58 -19.02
N ALA A 83 34.61 -14.91 -19.14
CA ALA A 83 33.63 -15.91 -18.73
C ALA A 83 33.40 -15.92 -17.20
N PHE A 84 34.47 -15.80 -16.40
CA PHE A 84 34.37 -15.66 -14.95
C PHE A 84 33.74 -14.33 -14.55
N SER A 85 34.11 -13.23 -15.24
CA SER A 85 33.52 -11.91 -15.01
C SER A 85 32.02 -11.89 -15.28
N GLN A 86 31.55 -12.54 -16.36
CA GLN A 86 30.11 -12.67 -16.65
C GLN A 86 29.35 -13.37 -15.52
N ALA A 87 29.84 -14.51 -15.04
CA ALA A 87 29.22 -15.23 -13.93
C ALA A 87 29.29 -14.45 -12.61
N LEU A 88 30.44 -13.84 -12.31
CA LEU A 88 30.65 -13.06 -11.08
C LEU A 88 29.72 -11.85 -11.03
N PHE A 89 29.68 -11.00 -12.07
CA PHE A 89 28.86 -9.80 -12.05
C PHE A 89 27.35 -10.11 -12.15
N LEU A 90 26.95 -11.23 -12.75
CA LEU A 90 25.56 -11.69 -12.68
C LEU A 90 25.15 -12.04 -11.24
N VAL A 91 25.98 -12.82 -10.53
CA VAL A 91 25.70 -13.21 -9.13
C VAL A 91 25.82 -12.01 -8.18
N TYR A 92 26.81 -11.13 -8.39
CA TYR A 92 27.03 -9.93 -7.58
C TYR A 92 25.90 -8.92 -7.78
N PHE A 93 25.43 -8.70 -9.01
CA PHE A 93 24.22 -7.91 -9.28
C PHE A 93 22.99 -8.55 -8.62
N ALA A 94 22.77 -9.86 -8.80
CA ALA A 94 21.63 -10.55 -8.19
C ALA A 94 21.63 -10.44 -6.65
N PHE A 95 22.81 -10.46 -6.01
CA PHE A 95 22.95 -10.23 -4.58
C PHE A 95 22.49 -8.82 -4.16
N TRP A 96 23.01 -7.75 -4.80
CA TRP A 96 22.62 -6.39 -4.45
C TRP A 96 21.16 -6.08 -4.79
N ARG A 97 20.67 -6.63 -5.89
CA ARG A 97 19.27 -6.56 -6.30
C ARG A 97 18.33 -7.20 -5.26
N LEU A 98 18.67 -8.39 -4.77
CA LEU A 98 17.93 -9.04 -3.68
C LEU A 98 18.08 -8.29 -2.34
N ALA A 99 19.25 -7.70 -2.06
CA ALA A 99 19.46 -6.86 -0.88
C ALA A 99 18.59 -5.59 -0.91
N TYR A 100 18.39 -5.00 -2.09
CA TYR A 100 17.48 -3.87 -2.32
C TYR A 100 16.02 -4.32 -2.22
N ASP A 101 15.51 -5.08 -3.18
CA ASP A 101 14.07 -5.34 -3.31
C ASP A 101 13.50 -6.29 -2.24
N VAL A 102 14.28 -7.27 -1.77
CA VAL A 102 13.83 -8.23 -0.73
C VAL A 102 14.35 -7.85 0.65
N GLY A 103 15.63 -7.44 0.74
CA GLY A 103 16.28 -7.05 1.99
C GLY A 103 15.69 -5.79 2.59
N LEU A 104 15.68 -4.67 1.87
CA LEU A 104 15.05 -3.44 2.33
C LEU A 104 13.54 -3.63 2.50
N GLY A 105 12.87 -4.34 1.58
CA GLY A 105 11.43 -4.64 1.70
C GLY A 105 11.07 -5.32 3.03
N TRP A 106 11.88 -6.28 3.51
CA TRP A 106 11.72 -6.94 4.80
C TRP A 106 12.08 -6.03 6.00
N VAL A 107 13.20 -5.30 5.91
CA VAL A 107 13.69 -4.40 6.97
C VAL A 107 12.69 -3.25 7.19
N LEU A 108 12.29 -2.58 6.12
CA LEU A 108 11.31 -1.50 6.12
C LEU A 108 9.91 -2.00 6.51
N THR A 109 9.48 -3.18 6.07
CA THR A 109 8.24 -3.81 6.58
C THR A 109 8.26 -3.97 8.10
N LYS A 110 9.39 -4.38 8.69
CA LYS A 110 9.54 -4.52 10.15
C LYS A 110 9.61 -3.17 10.87
N GLN A 111 10.29 -2.18 10.32
CA GLN A 111 10.31 -0.83 10.87
C GLN A 111 8.93 -0.18 10.80
N SER A 112 8.31 -0.14 9.61
CA SER A 112 6.99 0.44 9.35
C SER A 112 5.85 -0.22 10.15
N LYS A 113 5.96 -1.52 10.52
CA LYS A 113 4.94 -2.23 11.33
C LYS A 113 5.25 -2.34 12.83
N ARG A 114 6.52 -2.23 13.26
CA ARG A 114 6.92 -2.50 14.67
C ARG A 114 7.95 -1.54 15.27
N ARG A 115 8.44 -0.55 14.51
CA ARG A 115 9.60 0.33 14.82
C ARG A 115 10.87 -0.46 15.14
N TRP A 116 11.11 -1.55 14.39
CA TRP A 116 12.13 -2.55 14.71
C TRP A 116 13.58 -2.03 14.68
N ILE A 117 13.98 -1.20 13.71
CA ILE A 117 15.35 -0.68 13.61
C ILE A 117 15.63 0.25 14.79
N VAL A 118 14.75 1.22 15.02
CA VAL A 118 14.85 2.18 16.14
C VAL A 118 14.89 1.43 17.47
N LYS A 119 14.06 0.39 17.65
CA LYS A 119 14.12 -0.49 18.83
C LYS A 119 15.42 -1.27 18.95
N GLN A 120 16.03 -1.75 17.87
CA GLN A 120 17.34 -2.40 17.95
C GLN A 120 18.44 -1.42 18.35
N VAL A 121 18.43 -0.20 17.82
CA VAL A 121 19.38 0.87 18.16
C VAL A 121 19.25 1.27 19.64
N GLN A 122 18.01 1.43 20.13
CA GLN A 122 17.68 1.66 21.54
C GLN A 122 18.11 0.49 22.44
N MET A 123 17.68 -0.74 22.14
CA MET A 123 17.98 -1.93 22.95
C MET A 123 19.49 -2.20 23.07
N ARG A 124 20.27 -1.92 22.01
CA ARG A 124 21.72 -2.11 21.99
C ARG A 124 22.50 -0.95 22.59
N GLY A 125 21.84 0.18 22.91
CA GLY A 125 22.47 1.39 23.42
C GLY A 125 23.42 2.04 22.42
N TRP A 126 23.12 2.00 21.12
CA TRP A 126 24.01 2.53 20.08
C TRP A 126 24.02 4.06 20.02
N LEU A 127 22.86 4.68 20.27
CA LEU A 127 22.68 6.13 20.39
C LEU A 127 22.52 6.53 21.88
N ASP A 128 23.26 5.86 22.77
CA ASP A 128 23.28 6.08 24.22
C ASP A 128 24.74 6.16 24.70
N GLN A 129 25.16 7.36 25.12
CA GLN A 129 26.55 7.64 25.50
C GLN A 129 26.96 6.91 26.79
N GLU A 130 26.03 6.69 27.73
CA GLU A 130 26.31 5.99 28.99
C GLU A 130 26.48 4.48 28.76
N ARG A 131 25.66 3.89 27.88
CA ARG A 131 25.69 2.44 27.61
C ARG A 131 26.83 2.01 26.70
N ARG A 132 27.15 2.75 25.63
CA ARG A 132 28.23 2.40 24.68
C ARG A 132 28.94 3.63 24.12
N PRO A 133 29.76 4.35 24.90
CA PRO A 133 30.41 5.60 24.47
C PRO A 133 31.22 5.43 23.17
N LYS A 134 31.98 4.33 23.02
CA LYS A 134 32.75 4.05 21.78
C LYS A 134 31.89 3.89 20.52
N VAL A 135 30.65 3.39 20.66
CA VAL A 135 29.72 3.23 19.52
C VAL A 135 29.01 4.55 19.25
N TYR A 136 28.62 5.26 20.32
CA TYR A 136 28.06 6.61 20.27
C TYR A 136 28.98 7.58 19.53
N GLU A 137 30.26 7.65 19.93
CA GLU A 137 31.29 8.52 19.32
C GLU A 137 31.57 8.16 17.87
N TRP A 138 31.66 6.87 17.53
CA TRP A 138 31.83 6.43 16.15
C TRP A 138 30.65 6.86 15.28
N ILE A 139 29.41 6.59 15.70
CA ILE A 139 28.20 7.01 14.99
C ILE A 139 28.10 8.54 14.89
N ARG A 140 28.45 9.27 15.96
CA ARG A 140 28.41 10.73 16.00
C ARG A 140 29.38 11.36 15.01
N ASN A 141 30.57 10.81 14.86
CA ASN A 141 31.54 11.24 13.84
C ASN A 141 31.06 10.83 12.43
N GLU A 142 30.55 9.61 12.27
CA GLU A 142 30.08 9.05 10.99
C GLU A 142 28.91 9.83 10.39
N LEU A 143 28.00 10.34 11.21
CA LEU A 143 26.91 11.22 10.78
C LEU A 143 27.37 12.67 10.62
N ARG A 144 28.05 13.24 11.62
CA ARG A 144 28.41 14.67 11.64
C ARG A 144 29.32 15.07 10.48
N ASN A 145 30.23 14.19 10.04
CA ASN A 145 31.12 14.47 8.91
C ASN A 145 30.39 14.65 7.56
N LYS A 146 29.11 14.27 7.45
CA LYS A 146 28.32 14.34 6.20
C LYS A 146 27.19 15.39 6.23
N MET A 147 27.04 16.09 7.36
CA MET A 147 25.93 17.04 7.60
C MET A 147 26.43 18.49 7.65
N GLY A 148 25.51 19.46 7.49
CA GLY A 148 25.81 20.88 7.60
C GLY A 148 25.87 21.38 9.05
N ASP A 149 26.16 22.68 9.21
CA ASP A 149 26.19 23.38 10.51
C ASP A 149 24.79 23.45 11.19
N ASP A 150 23.73 23.08 10.48
CA ASP A 150 22.35 22.98 11.00
C ASP A 150 22.04 21.63 11.67
N TYR A 151 23.02 20.72 11.77
CA TYR A 151 22.88 19.40 12.39
C TYR A 151 23.53 19.32 13.79
N SER A 152 22.70 19.28 14.82
CA SER A 152 23.12 18.95 16.19
C SER A 152 22.71 17.52 16.56
N PHE A 153 23.70 16.62 16.59
CA PHE A 153 23.50 15.18 16.83
C PHE A 153 22.71 14.89 18.12
N ASP A 154 23.03 15.61 19.20
CA ASP A 154 22.58 15.33 20.56
C ASP A 154 21.20 15.97 20.88
N GLU A 155 20.73 16.89 20.04
CA GLU A 155 19.41 17.53 20.15
C GLU A 155 18.32 16.83 19.32
N LEU A 156 18.73 16.10 18.27
CA LEU A 156 17.82 15.48 17.31
C LEU A 156 17.26 14.15 17.83
N PRO A 157 16.00 13.81 17.49
CA PRO A 157 15.38 12.60 17.99
C PRO A 157 16.04 11.35 17.44
N ILE A 158 16.00 10.28 18.23
CA ILE A 158 16.65 9.00 17.94
C ILE A 158 16.14 8.36 16.63
N GLU A 159 14.88 8.62 16.23
CA GLU A 159 14.34 8.25 14.92
C GLU A 159 15.10 8.89 13.75
N TYR A 160 15.50 10.16 13.85
CA TYR A 160 16.20 10.88 12.77
C TYR A 160 17.65 10.40 12.61
N ASN A 161 18.40 10.30 13.72
CA ASN A 161 19.77 9.76 13.70
C ASN A 161 19.80 8.28 13.27
N THR A 162 18.75 7.50 13.61
CA THR A 162 18.60 6.12 13.10
C THR A 162 18.28 6.10 11.59
N TRP A 163 17.48 7.05 11.09
CA TRP A 163 17.19 7.18 9.66
C TRP A 163 18.43 7.56 8.84
N LEU A 164 19.29 8.47 9.34
CA LEU A 164 20.55 8.80 8.68
C LEU A 164 21.51 7.59 8.59
N LEU A 165 21.62 6.77 9.64
CA LEU A 165 22.37 5.51 9.58
C LEU A 165 21.75 4.50 8.60
N PHE A 166 20.42 4.41 8.56
CA PHE A 166 19.73 3.55 7.60
C PHE A 166 20.00 3.99 6.17
N ARG A 167 19.96 5.30 5.88
CA ARG A 167 20.32 5.88 4.58
C ARG A 167 21.73 5.45 4.15
N GLN A 168 22.74 5.60 5.00
CA GLN A 168 24.12 5.19 4.66
C GLN A 168 24.23 3.71 4.25
N ALA A 169 23.38 2.84 4.81
CA ALA A 169 23.30 1.43 4.38
C ALA A 169 22.56 1.25 3.03
N VAL A 170 21.53 2.05 2.75
CA VAL A 170 20.86 2.09 1.43
C VAL A 170 21.80 2.64 0.35
N ASP A 171 22.58 3.67 0.66
CA ASP A 171 23.56 4.29 -0.24
C ASP A 171 24.56 3.24 -0.78
N ILE A 172 25.06 2.36 0.09
CA ILE A 172 25.93 1.23 -0.29
C ILE A 172 25.20 0.26 -1.23
N ILE A 173 23.98 -0.16 -0.86
CA ILE A 173 23.19 -1.14 -1.63
C ILE A 173 22.85 -0.60 -3.03
N LEU A 174 22.31 0.62 -3.11
CA LEU A 174 21.82 1.23 -4.35
C LEU A 174 22.96 1.50 -5.34
N ILE A 175 24.10 1.98 -4.84
CA ILE A 175 25.28 2.25 -5.68
C ILE A 175 25.94 0.96 -6.15
N ASN A 176 26.02 -0.08 -5.30
CA ASN A 176 26.57 -1.37 -5.73
C ASN A 176 25.64 -2.12 -6.69
N ASP A 177 24.31 -2.07 -6.52
CA ASP A 177 23.34 -2.59 -7.51
C ASP A 177 23.54 -1.92 -8.88
N PHE A 178 23.55 -0.59 -8.94
CA PHE A 178 23.69 0.14 -10.21
C PHE A 178 25.03 -0.11 -10.90
N VAL A 179 26.15 -0.10 -10.17
CA VAL A 179 27.48 -0.30 -10.78
C VAL A 179 27.69 -1.77 -11.15
N SER A 180 27.20 -2.73 -10.37
CA SER A 180 27.31 -4.15 -10.72
C SER A 180 26.48 -4.52 -11.95
N TYR A 181 25.30 -3.91 -12.12
CA TYR A 181 24.52 -3.96 -13.36
C TYR A 181 25.33 -3.42 -14.56
N CYS A 182 25.98 -2.26 -14.40
CA CYS A 182 26.84 -1.68 -15.45
C CYS A 182 28.06 -2.57 -15.77
N MET A 183 28.72 -3.14 -14.76
CA MET A 183 29.84 -4.08 -14.97
C MET A 183 29.38 -5.34 -15.70
N PHE A 184 28.25 -5.94 -15.30
CA PHE A 184 27.66 -7.08 -16.01
C PHE A 184 27.37 -6.72 -17.48
N ALA A 185 26.76 -5.56 -17.72
CA ALA A 185 26.47 -5.04 -19.06
C ALA A 185 27.73 -4.95 -19.94
N PHE A 186 28.86 -4.47 -19.42
CA PHE A 186 30.13 -4.47 -20.15
C PHE A 186 30.64 -5.90 -20.42
N THR A 187 30.52 -6.85 -19.48
CA THR A 187 30.97 -8.23 -19.72
C THR A 187 30.19 -8.94 -20.84
N VAL A 188 28.91 -8.61 -21.04
CA VAL A 188 28.05 -9.20 -22.08
C VAL A 188 27.88 -8.32 -23.32
N PHE A 189 28.65 -7.23 -23.45
CA PHE A 189 28.60 -6.33 -24.61
C PHE A 189 28.98 -7.04 -25.92
N ARG A 190 28.14 -6.85 -26.95
CA ARG A 190 28.39 -7.30 -28.32
C ARG A 190 27.74 -6.37 -29.35
N VAL A 191 28.27 -6.39 -30.56
CA VAL A 191 27.60 -5.85 -31.75
C VAL A 191 27.12 -7.07 -32.55
N PRO A 192 25.81 -7.29 -32.78
CA PRO A 192 25.34 -8.47 -33.51
C PRO A 192 25.57 -8.34 -35.03
N ASP A 193 26.43 -9.18 -35.61
CA ASP A 193 26.91 -9.05 -36.99
C ASP A 193 25.84 -9.25 -38.08
N GLU A 194 24.68 -9.81 -37.71
CA GLU A 194 23.54 -10.11 -38.61
C GLU A 194 22.67 -8.88 -38.93
N LEU A 195 22.94 -7.71 -38.33
CA LEU A 195 22.09 -6.51 -38.44
C LEU A 195 22.66 -5.47 -39.42
N SER A 196 21.79 -4.74 -40.09
CA SER A 196 22.20 -3.60 -40.91
C SER A 196 22.78 -2.46 -40.06
N ILE A 197 23.66 -1.65 -40.65
CA ILE A 197 24.21 -0.44 -40.03
C ILE A 197 23.07 0.51 -39.59
N SER A 198 21.99 0.62 -40.37
CA SER A 198 20.80 1.39 -40.00
C SER A 198 20.08 0.85 -38.76
N ALA A 199 19.98 -0.47 -38.60
CA ALA A 199 19.43 -1.10 -37.40
C ALA A 199 20.33 -0.90 -36.16
N HIS A 200 21.66 -0.91 -36.34
CA HIS A 200 22.59 -0.55 -35.25
C HIS A 200 22.46 0.91 -34.82
N ILE A 201 22.40 1.86 -35.77
CA ILE A 201 22.21 3.28 -35.48
C ILE A 201 20.88 3.50 -34.74
N LEU A 202 19.78 2.93 -35.22
CA LEU A 202 18.47 3.04 -34.57
C LEU A 202 18.48 2.44 -33.15
N ARG A 203 19.09 1.26 -32.98
CA ARG A 203 19.25 0.57 -31.69
C ARG A 203 20.03 1.42 -30.68
N TRP A 204 21.12 2.06 -31.10
CA TRP A 204 21.90 2.96 -30.24
C TRP A 204 21.15 4.25 -29.94
N LEU A 205 20.55 4.90 -30.95
CA LEU A 205 19.79 6.14 -30.78
C LEU A 205 18.61 5.95 -29.81
N ALA A 206 17.81 4.89 -29.98
CA ALA A 206 16.72 4.54 -29.07
C ALA A 206 17.24 4.17 -27.68
N GLY A 207 18.36 3.45 -27.59
CA GLY A 207 18.99 3.09 -26.32
C GLY A 207 19.46 4.29 -25.51
N PHE A 208 20.14 5.25 -26.16
CA PHE A 208 20.55 6.50 -25.52
C PHE A 208 19.35 7.38 -25.15
N ALA A 209 18.33 7.48 -26.01
CA ALA A 209 17.11 8.22 -25.70
C ALA A 209 16.39 7.66 -24.45
N LEU A 210 16.29 6.33 -24.32
CA LEU A 210 15.72 5.68 -23.13
C LEU A 210 16.56 5.92 -21.86
N ILE A 211 17.89 5.99 -21.96
CA ILE A 211 18.77 6.33 -20.84
C ILE A 211 18.60 7.81 -20.44
N LEU A 212 18.57 8.75 -21.39
CA LEU A 212 18.36 10.17 -21.11
C LEU A 212 16.99 10.44 -20.48
N PHE A 213 15.94 9.81 -21.01
CA PHE A 213 14.60 9.83 -20.42
C PHE A 213 14.59 9.25 -18.99
N ASN A 214 15.33 8.17 -18.74
CA ASN A 214 15.45 7.57 -17.41
C ASN A 214 16.13 8.49 -16.39
N LEU A 215 17.20 9.18 -16.81
CA LEU A 215 17.91 10.15 -15.99
C LEU A 215 17.02 11.36 -15.68
N TRP A 216 16.26 11.88 -16.66
CA TRP A 216 15.28 12.94 -16.42
C TRP A 216 14.21 12.52 -15.40
N VAL A 217 13.56 11.36 -15.61
CA VAL A 217 12.55 10.80 -14.68
C VAL A 217 13.10 10.65 -13.26
N LYS A 218 14.34 10.18 -13.09
CA LYS A 218 14.96 10.01 -11.78
C LYS A 218 15.32 11.35 -11.12
N THR A 219 15.92 12.28 -11.86
CA THR A 219 16.26 13.61 -11.35
C THR A 219 15.01 14.36 -10.90
N GLU A 220 13.94 14.34 -11.69
CA GLU A 220 12.70 15.03 -11.34
C GLU A 220 11.98 14.36 -10.16
N ALA A 221 11.92 13.03 -10.13
CA ALA A 221 11.36 12.31 -8.98
C ALA A 221 12.13 12.57 -7.68
N HIS A 222 13.47 12.61 -7.73
CA HIS A 222 14.30 13.01 -6.59
C HIS A 222 14.09 14.48 -6.22
N HIS A 223 13.95 15.37 -7.21
CA HIS A 223 13.70 16.78 -6.99
C HIS A 223 12.34 17.04 -6.30
N ILE A 224 11.30 16.27 -6.61
CA ILE A 224 9.97 16.41 -5.98
C ILE A 224 9.97 15.81 -4.56
N VAL A 225 10.39 14.55 -4.43
CA VAL A 225 10.29 13.78 -3.17
C VAL A 225 11.33 14.25 -2.13
N LYS A 226 12.51 14.70 -2.60
CA LYS A 226 13.74 14.92 -1.84
C LYS A 226 14.23 13.64 -1.13
N ASP A 227 15.43 13.74 -0.55
CA ASP A 227 16.10 12.70 0.24
C ASP A 227 15.16 11.98 1.23
N TYR A 228 14.28 12.73 1.91
CA TYR A 228 13.35 12.18 2.90
C TYR A 228 12.54 11.00 2.37
N GLY A 229 11.85 11.14 1.23
CA GLY A 229 11.04 10.04 0.70
C GLY A 229 11.85 9.05 -0.15
N TRP A 230 12.96 9.49 -0.77
CA TRP A 230 13.87 8.59 -1.49
C TRP A 230 14.53 7.56 -0.56
N TYR A 231 14.70 7.89 0.72
CA TYR A 231 15.19 6.98 1.78
C TYR A 231 14.09 6.57 2.78
N TRP A 232 12.82 6.58 2.37
CA TRP A 232 11.66 6.10 3.14
C TRP A 232 11.62 6.64 4.60
N GLY A 233 11.83 7.95 4.78
CA GLY A 233 11.89 8.61 6.09
C GLY A 233 10.56 8.54 6.86
N ASP A 234 9.44 8.38 6.16
CA ASP A 234 8.10 8.14 6.72
C ASP A 234 7.97 6.81 7.48
N VAL A 235 8.87 5.87 7.21
CA VAL A 235 9.05 4.63 7.98
C VAL A 235 9.65 4.91 9.38
N PHE A 236 10.18 6.12 9.62
CA PHE A 236 10.83 6.52 10.88
C PHE A 236 10.11 7.67 11.61
N PHE A 237 9.82 8.76 10.92
CA PHE A 237 9.15 9.96 11.47
C PHE A 237 8.33 10.65 10.37
N GLU A 238 7.29 11.38 10.74
CA GLU A 238 6.43 12.07 9.77
C GLU A 238 7.06 13.41 9.37
N ARG A 239 7.07 13.76 8.09
CA ARG A 239 7.45 15.09 7.58
C ARG A 239 6.21 15.94 7.30
N GLY A 240 6.31 17.24 7.58
CA GLY A 240 5.25 18.20 7.35
C GLY A 240 5.72 19.65 7.37
N ARG A 241 4.76 20.57 7.36
CA ARG A 241 4.93 22.02 7.60
C ARG A 241 4.13 22.43 8.84
N LEU A 242 4.62 23.44 9.56
CA LEU A 242 3.83 24.11 10.60
C LEU A 242 3.07 25.27 9.95
N ILE A 243 1.75 25.15 9.85
CA ILE A 243 0.88 26.17 9.25
C ILE A 243 0.14 26.92 10.37
N PRO A 244 0.11 28.27 10.38
CA PRO A 244 -0.72 29.04 11.30
C PRO A 244 -2.21 28.70 11.12
N SER A 245 -2.89 28.32 12.20
CA SER A 245 -4.28 27.87 12.17
C SER A 245 -5.20 28.92 12.78
N SER A 246 -6.06 29.50 11.95
CA SER A 246 -7.05 30.50 12.36
C SER A 246 -8.05 30.00 13.41
N SER A 247 -8.19 28.68 13.62
CA SER A 247 -9.08 28.08 14.61
C SER A 247 -8.44 27.83 15.99
N LEU A 248 -7.11 27.94 16.14
CA LEU A 248 -6.41 27.78 17.42
C LEU A 248 -5.88 29.11 18.01
N GLY A 249 -6.21 30.25 17.40
CA GLY A 249 -5.78 31.58 17.85
C GLY A 249 -4.35 31.95 17.43
N PRO A 250 -3.82 33.11 17.90
CA PRO A 250 -2.63 33.75 17.33
C PRO A 250 -1.30 32.99 17.53
N THR A 251 -1.28 31.93 18.35
CA THR A 251 -0.13 31.03 18.53
C THR A 251 -0.42 29.59 18.08
N GLY A 252 -1.60 29.35 17.51
CA GLY A 252 -2.03 28.03 17.05
C GLY A 252 -1.33 27.63 15.76
N THR A 253 -0.45 26.63 15.82
CA THR A 253 0.10 25.98 14.62
C THR A 253 -0.45 24.57 14.47
N VAL A 254 -0.73 24.18 13.23
CA VAL A 254 -1.09 22.81 12.86
C VAL A 254 0.06 22.19 12.07
N PHE A 255 0.45 20.98 12.46
CA PHE A 255 1.40 20.18 11.70
C PHE A 255 0.67 19.51 10.54
N ASP A 256 0.77 20.12 9.36
CA ASP A 256 0.18 19.61 8.13
C ASP A 256 1.15 18.65 7.43
N THR A 257 0.61 17.52 6.97
CA THR A 257 1.32 16.45 6.26
C THR A 257 0.89 16.37 4.79
N SER A 258 0.31 17.44 4.23
CA SER A 258 -0.03 17.51 2.81
C SER A 258 1.21 17.33 1.93
N LEU A 259 1.19 16.26 1.13
CA LEU A 259 2.18 15.97 0.12
C LEU A 259 1.73 16.64 -1.19
N VAL A 260 2.54 17.57 -1.69
CA VAL A 260 2.33 18.17 -3.01
C VAL A 260 2.95 17.23 -4.05
N PHE A 261 2.12 16.69 -4.93
CA PHE A 261 2.51 15.77 -6.00
C PHE A 261 2.35 16.46 -7.36
N ASP A 262 3.41 17.11 -7.81
CA ASP A 262 3.50 17.75 -9.13
C ASP A 262 4.34 16.89 -10.11
N GLY A 263 4.37 17.27 -11.39
CA GLY A 263 5.35 16.79 -12.37
C GLY A 263 5.18 15.32 -12.77
N VAL A 264 6.24 14.50 -12.66
CA VAL A 264 6.18 13.11 -13.13
C VAL A 264 5.21 12.24 -12.32
N PHE A 265 4.84 12.67 -11.11
CA PHE A 265 3.81 12.00 -10.30
C PHE A 265 2.38 12.24 -10.83
N GLU A 266 2.15 13.28 -11.63
CA GLU A 266 0.91 13.45 -12.39
C GLU A 266 0.81 12.43 -13.54
N MET A 267 1.95 12.16 -14.21
CA MET A 267 2.03 11.24 -15.35
C MET A 267 1.99 9.76 -14.95
N ALA A 268 2.53 9.40 -13.78
CA ALA A 268 2.44 8.05 -13.23
C ALA A 268 2.51 8.09 -11.69
N PRO A 269 1.66 7.34 -10.96
CA PRO A 269 1.63 7.38 -9.48
C PRO A 269 2.91 6.87 -8.82
N HIS A 270 3.69 6.04 -9.53
CA HIS A 270 4.98 5.52 -9.09
C HIS A 270 6.00 5.64 -10.22
N PRO A 271 6.50 6.86 -10.53
CA PRO A 271 7.29 7.09 -11.72
C PRO A 271 8.64 6.37 -11.64
N MET A 272 9.26 6.33 -10.45
CA MET A 272 10.51 5.60 -10.19
C MET A 272 10.42 4.09 -10.48
N TYR A 273 9.26 3.48 -10.23
CA TYR A 273 9.06 2.02 -10.30
C TYR A 273 8.44 1.54 -11.61
N SER A 274 8.05 2.46 -12.50
CA SER A 274 7.40 2.14 -13.78
C SER A 274 8.22 2.64 -14.98
N VAL A 275 8.19 3.95 -15.23
CA VAL A 275 9.01 4.60 -16.28
C VAL A 275 10.48 4.72 -15.87
N GLY A 276 10.77 4.73 -14.57
CA GLY A 276 12.10 4.77 -13.95
C GLY A 276 12.98 3.54 -14.19
N TYR A 277 12.53 2.53 -14.94
CA TYR A 277 13.34 1.41 -15.45
C TYR A 277 13.65 1.45 -16.96
N ALA A 278 13.18 2.47 -17.70
CA ALA A 278 13.47 2.64 -19.13
C ALA A 278 14.97 2.53 -19.49
N GLY A 279 15.86 3.01 -18.62
CA GLY A 279 17.31 2.99 -18.85
C GLY A 279 17.92 1.58 -18.84
N TYR A 280 17.31 0.61 -18.17
CA TYR A 280 17.74 -0.80 -18.19
C TYR A 280 17.52 -1.41 -19.59
N TYR A 281 16.33 -1.17 -20.16
CA TYR A 281 16.02 -1.54 -21.54
C TYR A 281 16.87 -0.76 -22.55
N GLY A 282 17.12 0.53 -22.30
CA GLY A 282 18.00 1.36 -23.12
C GLY A 282 19.43 0.83 -23.19
N LEU A 283 20.01 0.44 -22.05
CA LEU A 283 21.33 -0.19 -22.00
C LEU A 283 21.31 -1.58 -22.67
N SER A 284 20.25 -2.37 -22.46
CA SER A 284 20.06 -3.67 -23.13
C SER A 284 20.06 -3.55 -24.67
N LEU A 285 19.43 -2.50 -25.22
CA LEU A 285 19.51 -2.19 -26.65
C LEU A 285 20.96 -1.89 -27.07
N ILE A 286 21.66 -0.98 -26.37
CA ILE A 286 23.06 -0.60 -26.71
C ILE A 286 24.00 -1.82 -26.67
N VAL A 287 23.87 -2.66 -25.64
CA VAL A 287 24.70 -3.85 -25.36
C VAL A 287 24.38 -5.01 -26.29
N GLY A 288 23.16 -5.09 -26.84
CA GLY A 288 22.76 -6.10 -27.83
C GLY A 288 22.63 -7.53 -27.29
N SER A 289 22.55 -7.68 -25.96
CA SER A 289 22.57 -8.97 -25.28
C SER A 289 21.20 -9.33 -24.69
N TYR A 290 20.65 -10.46 -25.12
CA TYR A 290 19.44 -11.03 -24.51
C TYR A 290 19.63 -11.36 -23.03
N ALA A 291 20.85 -11.71 -22.60
CA ALA A 291 21.15 -11.93 -21.19
C ALA A 291 20.93 -10.65 -20.36
N LEU A 292 21.41 -9.49 -20.85
CA LEU A 292 21.16 -8.21 -20.16
C LEU A 292 19.68 -7.81 -20.20
N PHE A 293 18.98 -8.11 -21.30
CA PHE A 293 17.55 -7.86 -21.43
C PHE A 293 16.72 -8.67 -20.43
N PHE A 294 16.98 -9.97 -20.27
CA PHE A 294 16.29 -10.79 -19.26
C PHE A 294 16.67 -10.42 -17.83
N VAL A 295 17.92 -10.03 -17.57
CA VAL A 295 18.34 -9.47 -16.27
C VAL A 295 17.64 -8.13 -15.98
N SER A 296 17.43 -7.30 -17.00
CA SER A 296 16.65 -6.05 -16.90
C SER A 296 15.18 -6.30 -16.57
N LEU A 297 14.54 -7.26 -17.27
CA LEU A 297 13.16 -7.68 -16.99
C LEU A 297 13.03 -8.22 -15.56
N TRP A 298 13.99 -9.04 -15.11
CA TRP A 298 14.00 -9.56 -13.74
C TRP A 298 14.19 -8.44 -12.70
N ALA A 299 15.13 -7.52 -12.89
CA ALA A 299 15.34 -6.38 -12.00
C ALA A 299 14.08 -5.50 -11.85
N HIS A 300 13.42 -5.21 -12.97
CA HIS A 300 12.16 -4.45 -12.97
C HIS A 300 11.01 -5.23 -12.32
N ALA A 301 10.95 -6.56 -12.49
CA ALA A 301 9.98 -7.42 -11.82
C ALA A 301 10.22 -7.49 -10.30
N MET A 302 11.48 -7.49 -9.83
CA MET A 302 11.82 -7.38 -8.41
C MET A 302 11.38 -6.03 -7.84
N GLN A 303 11.56 -4.93 -8.58
CA GLN A 303 11.06 -3.60 -8.18
C GLN A 303 9.54 -3.55 -8.04
N PHE A 304 8.78 -4.16 -8.97
CA PHE A 304 7.33 -4.31 -8.82
C PHE A 304 6.96 -5.18 -7.61
N GLY A 305 7.78 -6.19 -7.28
CA GLY A 305 7.66 -6.95 -6.04
C GLY A 305 7.79 -6.08 -4.79
N PHE A 306 8.84 -5.24 -4.70
CA PHE A 306 9.01 -4.27 -3.61
C PHE A 306 7.81 -3.32 -3.48
N LEU A 307 7.34 -2.77 -4.61
CA LEU A 307 6.17 -1.89 -4.66
C LEU A 307 4.89 -2.58 -4.14
N VAL A 308 4.63 -3.82 -4.56
CA VAL A 308 3.40 -4.55 -4.19
C VAL A 308 3.44 -5.15 -2.78
N TRP A 309 4.61 -5.57 -2.29
CA TRP A 309 4.73 -6.25 -1.00
C TRP A 309 5.10 -5.34 0.19
N PHE A 310 5.80 -4.23 -0.07
CA PHE A 310 6.16 -3.26 0.97
C PHE A 310 5.51 -1.89 0.75
N GLU A 311 5.76 -1.24 -0.39
CA GLU A 311 5.50 0.20 -0.57
C GLU A 311 4.00 0.52 -0.51
N ASN A 312 3.18 -0.09 -1.35
CA ASN A 312 1.73 0.13 -1.35
C ASN A 312 1.09 -0.27 0.00
N PRO A 313 1.41 -1.44 0.58
CA PRO A 313 1.05 -1.76 1.95
C PRO A 313 1.61 -0.82 3.02
N HIS A 314 2.56 0.07 2.74
CA HIS A 314 2.97 1.15 3.65
C HIS A 314 2.15 2.41 3.44
N ILE A 315 2.00 2.87 2.20
CA ILE A 315 1.23 4.06 1.86
C ILE A 315 -0.21 3.91 2.39
N GLU A 316 -0.83 2.74 2.22
CA GLU A 316 -2.14 2.38 2.79
C GLU A 316 -2.21 2.47 4.33
N ARG A 317 -1.10 2.30 5.05
CA ARG A 317 -1.04 2.34 6.52
C ARG A 317 -0.65 3.70 7.10
N ALA A 318 0.09 4.51 6.35
CA ALA A 318 0.54 5.84 6.78
C ALA A 318 -0.42 6.94 6.32
N TYR A 319 -0.81 6.92 5.05
CA TYR A 319 -1.61 7.97 4.40
C TYR A 319 -3.03 7.49 4.03
N GLY A 320 -3.26 6.18 3.98
CA GLY A 320 -4.56 5.61 3.69
C GLY A 320 -5.62 5.95 4.74
N GLN A 321 -6.74 6.55 4.30
CA GLN A 321 -7.90 6.75 5.16
C GLN A 321 -8.44 5.40 5.63
N LYS A 322 -8.58 5.23 6.95
CA LYS A 322 -9.17 4.04 7.59
C LYS A 322 -10.68 3.96 7.34
N GLN A 323 -11.07 3.58 6.12
CA GLN A 323 -12.46 3.29 5.79
C GLN A 323 -12.91 2.06 6.58
N LEU A 324 -13.92 2.22 7.43
CA LEU A 324 -14.50 1.12 8.21
C LEU A 324 -15.05 0.06 7.24
N ILE A 325 -14.73 -1.21 7.48
CA ILE A 325 -15.18 -2.30 6.61
C ILE A 325 -16.71 -2.38 6.66
N GLY A 326 -17.37 -2.06 5.54
CA GLY A 326 -18.82 -1.93 5.44
C GLY A 326 -19.38 -0.50 5.50
N ALA A 327 -18.54 0.53 5.55
CA ALA A 327 -18.97 1.93 5.44
C ALA A 327 -19.67 2.20 4.10
N ARG A 328 -21.01 2.26 4.13
CA ARG A 328 -21.84 2.56 2.95
C ARG A 328 -21.89 4.05 2.67
N THR A 329 -20.80 4.62 2.16
CA THR A 329 -20.83 5.99 1.64
C THR A 329 -21.79 6.07 0.45
N PRO A 330 -22.79 6.96 0.45
CA PRO A 330 -23.61 7.22 -0.74
C PRO A 330 -22.78 8.03 -1.75
N LEU A 331 -23.02 7.80 -3.04
CA LEU A 331 -22.27 8.48 -4.11
C LEU A 331 -22.63 9.97 -4.26
N VAL A 332 -23.87 10.30 -3.91
CA VAL A 332 -24.33 11.68 -3.73
C VAL A 332 -24.44 11.90 -2.23
N PRO A 333 -23.75 12.90 -1.64
CA PRO A 333 -24.03 13.32 -0.27
C PRO A 333 -25.49 13.69 -0.17
N SER A 334 -26.27 13.00 0.67
CA SER A 334 -27.65 13.41 0.93
C SER A 334 -27.60 14.77 1.61
N THR A 335 -27.89 15.84 0.86
CA THR A 335 -28.02 17.19 1.40
C THR A 335 -28.95 17.10 2.61
N PRO A 336 -28.50 17.44 3.84
CA PRO A 336 -29.39 17.45 4.97
C PRO A 336 -30.49 18.45 4.64
N LEU A 337 -31.74 17.99 4.62
CA LEU A 337 -32.88 18.89 4.46
C LEU A 337 -32.85 19.83 5.65
N VAL A 338 -32.37 21.06 5.41
CA VAL A 338 -32.45 22.15 6.39
C VAL A 338 -33.92 22.30 6.70
N ARG A 339 -34.29 21.89 7.91
CA ARG A 339 -35.65 22.03 8.42
C ARG A 339 -35.87 23.52 8.65
N VAL A 340 -36.30 24.22 7.61
CA VAL A 340 -36.63 25.64 7.64
C VAL A 340 -37.56 25.85 8.83
N PRO A 341 -37.17 26.64 9.85
CA PRO A 341 -38.08 26.98 10.92
C PRO A 341 -39.20 27.82 10.30
N GLU A 342 -40.45 27.38 10.47
CA GLU A 342 -41.59 28.21 10.07
C GLU A 342 -41.57 29.46 10.95
N LEU A 343 -41.39 30.63 10.31
CA LEU A 343 -41.49 31.92 10.99
C LEU A 343 -42.91 32.06 11.57
N PRO A 344 -43.04 32.42 12.87
CA PRO A 344 -44.35 32.69 13.44
C PRO A 344 -45.07 33.77 12.64
N ARG A 345 -46.30 33.48 12.20
CA ARG A 345 -47.14 34.50 11.59
C ARG A 345 -47.53 35.50 12.67
N LEU A 346 -47.34 36.79 12.38
CA LEU A 346 -47.84 37.87 13.24
C LEU A 346 -49.36 37.78 13.34
N ALA A 347 -49.87 38.06 14.54
CA ALA A 347 -51.29 38.02 14.83
C ALA A 347 -52.02 39.25 14.27
N ASP A 348 -53.32 39.08 14.02
CA ASP A 348 -54.29 40.16 13.89
C ASP A 348 -55.51 39.85 14.79
N ALA A 349 -56.31 40.86 15.15
CA ALA A 349 -57.01 40.91 16.42
C ALA A 349 -58.37 40.15 16.50
N GLY A 350 -58.74 39.74 17.72
CA GLY A 350 -60.04 39.14 18.08
C GLY A 350 -60.30 39.19 19.59
N VAL A 351 -61.56 39.39 20.01
CA VAL A 351 -61.94 39.99 21.30
C VAL A 351 -63.05 39.16 22.00
N ASP A 352 -63.04 38.90 23.32
CA ASP A 352 -61.97 39.13 24.32
C ASP A 352 -62.03 38.18 25.55
N PRO A 353 -63.05 38.22 26.46
CA PRO A 353 -62.75 37.98 27.88
C PRO A 353 -63.40 36.76 28.55
N ALA A 354 -62.91 36.52 29.78
CA ALA A 354 -63.39 35.59 30.82
C ALA A 354 -63.11 34.09 30.58
N ASP A 355 -62.86 33.26 31.61
CA ASP A 355 -62.98 33.50 33.06
C ASP A 355 -61.84 32.86 33.90
N LEU A 356 -61.75 33.23 35.18
CA LEU A 356 -60.72 32.74 36.12
C LEU A 356 -61.14 31.44 36.85
N SER A 357 -60.19 30.53 37.13
CA SER A 357 -59.93 29.97 38.48
C SER A 357 -59.03 28.72 38.54
N THR A 358 -58.42 28.51 39.71
CA THR A 358 -57.70 27.34 40.24
C THR A 358 -58.12 27.18 41.73
N PRO A 359 -57.66 26.18 42.52
CA PRO A 359 -57.46 24.73 42.26
C PRO A 359 -58.07 23.83 43.40
N ALA A 360 -57.97 22.50 43.29
CA ALA A 360 -57.90 21.55 44.42
C ALA A 360 -57.19 20.23 43.99
N HIS A 361 -56.46 19.38 44.74
CA HIS A 361 -56.26 19.00 46.17
C HIS A 361 -56.87 17.61 46.56
N THR A 362 -55.99 16.59 46.75
CA THR A 362 -56.00 15.46 47.76
C THR A 362 -57.20 14.47 47.85
N ASP A 363 -57.11 13.22 48.36
CA ASP A 363 -56.00 12.33 48.85
C ASP A 363 -56.40 10.83 48.62
N ALA A 364 -55.95 9.71 49.25
CA ALA A 364 -55.21 9.35 50.49
C ALA A 364 -54.47 7.98 50.32
N GLU A 365 -53.51 7.54 51.17
CA GLU A 365 -53.58 6.68 52.40
C GLU A 365 -54.19 5.25 52.24
N THR A 366 -53.76 4.17 52.95
CA THR A 366 -52.85 4.00 54.13
C THR A 366 -52.20 2.59 54.17
N GLU A 367 -50.99 2.45 54.77
CA GLU A 367 -50.43 1.29 55.56
C GLU A 367 -50.46 -0.17 55.03
N THR A 368 -49.65 -1.17 55.46
CA THR A 368 -48.60 -1.43 56.50
C THR A 368 -47.70 -2.60 55.97
N GLU A 369 -46.52 -3.04 56.46
CA GLU A 369 -45.51 -2.66 57.48
C GLU A 369 -44.12 -3.33 57.16
N ALA A 370 -43.28 -3.53 58.20
CA ALA A 370 -42.06 -4.33 58.45
C ALA A 370 -41.67 -5.56 57.54
N GLU A 371 -40.39 -5.97 57.43
CA GLU A 371 -39.15 -5.54 58.10
C GLU A 371 -37.86 -5.72 57.22
N THR A 372 -36.69 -5.41 57.81
CA THR A 372 -35.32 -5.27 57.24
C THR A 372 -34.64 -6.57 56.72
N ASP A 373 -33.50 -6.56 56.00
CA ASP A 373 -32.49 -5.49 55.78
C ASP A 373 -31.80 -5.52 54.37
N THR A 374 -30.98 -4.49 54.14
CA THR A 374 -30.12 -4.11 53.01
C THR A 374 -29.10 -5.17 52.54
N LEU A 375 -28.50 -5.15 51.32
CA LEU A 375 -28.02 -4.05 50.46
C LEU A 375 -28.27 -4.26 48.94
N SER A 376 -28.15 -3.16 48.17
CA SER A 376 -28.62 -3.00 46.78
C SER A 376 -27.49 -2.98 45.71
N PRO A 377 -27.71 -2.51 44.45
CA PRO A 377 -28.16 -3.28 43.27
C PRO A 377 -27.05 -3.35 42.17
N SER A 378 -27.21 -3.88 40.94
CA SER A 378 -28.41 -4.14 40.12
C SER A 378 -28.28 -5.34 39.17
N MET A 379 -29.42 -5.78 38.62
CA MET A 379 -29.67 -7.09 38.02
C MET A 379 -29.49 -7.20 36.50
N SER A 380 -29.45 -8.46 36.03
CA SER A 380 -29.72 -8.92 34.64
C SER A 380 -31.19 -9.43 34.59
N PRO A 381 -31.64 -10.56 33.95
CA PRO A 381 -31.13 -11.38 32.83
C PRO A 381 -32.19 -11.92 31.79
N VAL A 382 -31.66 -12.53 30.71
CA VAL A 382 -32.06 -13.75 29.95
C VAL A 382 -33.45 -14.47 30.15
N ARG A 383 -34.34 -14.34 29.14
CA ARG A 383 -34.94 -15.37 28.22
C ARG A 383 -35.22 -16.86 28.63
N THR A 384 -36.43 -17.41 28.31
CA THR A 384 -36.69 -18.77 27.69
C THR A 384 -38.20 -19.02 27.30
N PRO A 385 -38.59 -20.06 26.48
CA PRO A 385 -39.94 -20.26 25.84
C PRO A 385 -40.55 -21.70 26.09
N PRO A 386 -41.42 -22.40 25.26
CA PRO A 386 -42.31 -22.13 24.09
C PRO A 386 -43.75 -22.83 24.14
N ILE A 387 -44.31 -23.28 22.97
CA ILE A 387 -45.41 -24.26 22.61
C ILE A 387 -46.91 -23.78 22.37
N PRO A 388 -47.88 -24.53 21.73
CA PRO A 388 -48.38 -24.16 20.36
C PRO A 388 -49.92 -24.25 20.03
N SER A 389 -50.32 -23.89 18.79
CA SER A 389 -51.33 -24.51 17.87
C SER A 389 -51.85 -23.46 16.84
N LEU A 390 -52.58 -23.74 15.72
CA LEU A 390 -53.16 -24.96 15.11
C LEU A 390 -53.09 -24.90 13.53
N HIS A 391 -53.53 -25.94 12.83
CA HIS A 391 -53.46 -26.12 11.35
C HIS A 391 -54.57 -25.43 10.51
N ILE A 392 -54.29 -25.21 9.22
CA ILE A 392 -55.04 -25.81 8.07
C ILE A 392 -54.19 -25.76 6.78
N ARG A 393 -54.43 -26.68 5.84
CA ARG A 393 -53.76 -26.81 4.53
C ARG A 393 -54.73 -27.46 3.54
N THR A 394 -54.85 -26.92 2.32
CA THR A 394 -55.65 -27.51 1.22
C THR A 394 -54.84 -27.59 -0.08
N HIS A 395 -55.11 -28.61 -0.87
CA HIS A 395 -54.57 -28.88 -2.22
C HIS A 395 -55.64 -28.59 -3.27
N SER A 396 -55.25 -28.12 -4.46
CA SER A 396 -55.61 -28.71 -5.77
C SER A 396 -55.26 -27.79 -6.94
N ASP A 397 -54.32 -28.22 -7.77
CA ASP A 397 -54.43 -28.42 -9.22
C ASP A 397 -54.95 -27.30 -10.17
N ASP A 398 -54.07 -26.95 -11.11
CA ASP A 398 -54.30 -26.72 -12.55
C ASP A 398 -54.98 -25.47 -13.16
N VAL A 399 -54.70 -25.35 -14.47
CA VAL A 399 -55.24 -24.44 -15.51
C VAL A 399 -54.69 -23.01 -15.58
N VAL A 400 -54.15 -22.68 -16.76
CA VAL A 400 -53.75 -21.33 -17.17
C VAL A 400 -54.95 -20.56 -17.74
N SER A 401 -55.18 -19.33 -17.29
CA SER A 401 -56.01 -18.35 -18.00
C SER A 401 -55.33 -16.99 -18.11
N ILE A 402 -54.95 -16.60 -19.33
CA ILE A 402 -54.48 -15.24 -19.62
C ILE A 402 -55.71 -14.35 -19.80
N SER A 403 -55.94 -13.42 -18.88
CA SER A 403 -56.96 -12.38 -19.01
C SER A 403 -56.34 -11.00 -18.77
N SER A 404 -56.33 -10.16 -19.80
CA SER A 404 -55.81 -8.80 -19.76
C SER A 404 -56.70 -7.86 -18.94
N GLY A 405 -56.19 -7.36 -17.82
CA GLY A 405 -56.82 -6.28 -17.05
C GLY A 405 -55.79 -5.21 -16.69
N LEU A 406 -56.06 -3.94 -17.06
CA LEU A 406 -55.21 -2.81 -16.66
C LEU A 406 -55.52 -2.38 -15.23
N GLU A 407 -54.95 -3.07 -14.24
CA GLU A 407 -54.86 -2.50 -12.90
C GLU A 407 -53.73 -1.47 -12.84
N ALA A 408 -54.11 -0.19 -12.68
CA ALA A 408 -53.20 0.93 -12.52
C ALA A 408 -52.46 0.85 -11.17
N LYS A 409 -51.41 0.02 -11.12
CA LYS A 409 -50.59 -0.24 -9.93
C LYS A 409 -49.96 1.07 -9.44
N ARG A 410 -50.52 1.63 -8.36
CA ARG A 410 -50.03 2.85 -7.69
C ARG A 410 -48.50 2.75 -7.50
N PRO A 411 -47.73 3.84 -7.71
CA PRO A 411 -46.29 3.85 -7.47
C PRO A 411 -46.00 3.84 -5.96
N GLY A 412 -46.18 2.66 -5.35
CA GLY A 412 -45.62 2.35 -4.04
C GLY A 412 -44.13 2.69 -4.10
N HIS A 413 -43.67 3.54 -3.19
CA HIS A 413 -42.37 4.17 -3.31
C HIS A 413 -41.26 3.11 -3.24
N ALA A 414 -40.79 2.69 -4.42
CA ALA A 414 -39.56 1.95 -4.59
C ALA A 414 -38.44 2.84 -4.06
N ARG A 415 -38.11 2.67 -2.77
CA ARG A 415 -37.14 3.47 -2.03
C ARG A 415 -35.78 3.25 -2.69
N HIS A 416 -35.49 4.11 -3.68
CA HIS A 416 -34.44 3.89 -4.67
C HIS A 416 -33.12 3.72 -3.92
N LYS A 417 -32.68 2.45 -3.81
CA LYS A 417 -31.62 2.07 -2.88
C LYS A 417 -30.35 2.75 -3.37
N SER A 418 -29.93 3.80 -2.66
CA SER A 418 -28.85 4.68 -3.10
C SER A 418 -27.58 3.86 -3.20
N ILE A 419 -27.21 3.52 -4.43
CA ILE A 419 -26.17 2.53 -4.71
C ILE A 419 -24.87 3.03 -4.10
N SER A 420 -24.37 2.31 -3.09
CA SER A 420 -23.21 2.76 -2.34
C SER A 420 -21.97 2.65 -3.22
N ARG A 421 -20.92 3.42 -2.90
CA ARG A 421 -19.59 3.15 -3.43
C ARG A 421 -19.17 1.69 -3.19
N HIS A 422 -19.58 1.08 -2.07
CA HIS A 422 -19.35 -0.34 -1.80
C HIS A 422 -20.11 -1.25 -2.78
N ASP A 423 -21.38 -0.95 -3.07
CA ASP A 423 -22.21 -1.74 -3.98
C ASP A 423 -21.67 -1.63 -5.42
N LEU A 424 -21.26 -0.43 -5.87
CA LEU A 424 -20.59 -0.25 -7.16
C LEU A 424 -19.25 -0.97 -7.25
N LEU A 425 -18.43 -0.95 -6.18
CA LEU A 425 -17.17 -1.68 -6.17
C LEU A 425 -17.43 -3.18 -6.29
N ALA A 426 -18.38 -3.76 -5.55
CA ALA A 426 -18.75 -5.17 -5.68
C ALA A 426 -19.36 -5.53 -7.05
N ARG A 427 -20.03 -4.58 -7.71
CA ARG A 427 -20.65 -4.72 -9.04
C ARG A 427 -19.62 -4.78 -10.17
N PHE A 428 -18.67 -3.84 -10.17
CA PHE A 428 -17.69 -3.64 -11.25
C PHE A 428 -16.35 -4.33 -10.99
N PHE A 429 -15.88 -4.36 -9.75
CA PHE A 429 -14.68 -5.07 -9.32
C PHE A 429 -15.11 -6.29 -8.52
N ARG A 430 -15.36 -7.39 -9.24
CA ARG A 430 -15.66 -8.68 -8.62
C ARG A 430 -14.36 -9.22 -8.00
N LYS A 431 -14.32 -10.48 -7.58
CA LYS A 431 -13.05 -11.16 -7.22
C LYS A 431 -12.27 -11.53 -8.49
N ASP A 432 -12.00 -10.52 -9.32
CA ASP A 432 -11.29 -10.67 -10.59
C ASP A 432 -9.79 -10.87 -10.35
N VAL A 433 -9.13 -11.51 -11.32
CA VAL A 433 -7.72 -11.89 -11.20
C VAL A 433 -6.82 -10.68 -11.39
N VAL A 434 -5.99 -10.41 -10.39
CA VAL A 434 -4.97 -9.36 -10.43
C VAL A 434 -3.62 -10.04 -10.22
N GLY A 435 -2.87 -10.20 -11.31
CA GLY A 435 -1.66 -11.04 -11.33
C GLY A 435 -2.01 -12.50 -11.05
N LEU A 436 -1.63 -13.01 -9.87
CA LEU A 436 -1.99 -14.35 -9.39
C LEU A 436 -2.99 -14.33 -8.20
N LYS A 437 -3.52 -13.16 -7.83
CA LYS A 437 -4.47 -13.01 -6.73
C LYS A 437 -5.91 -13.29 -7.21
N ASN A 438 -6.74 -13.86 -6.33
CA ASN A 438 -8.16 -14.19 -6.52
C ASN A 438 -8.53 -15.34 -7.50
N ILE A 439 -7.56 -15.96 -8.20
CA ILE A 439 -7.78 -17.03 -9.20
C ILE A 439 -8.89 -18.02 -8.83
N ASP A 440 -9.83 -18.25 -9.75
CA ASP A 440 -10.87 -19.28 -9.63
C ASP A 440 -10.80 -20.29 -10.79
N LEU A 441 -10.33 -21.51 -10.51
CA LEU A 441 -10.20 -22.56 -11.55
C LEU A 441 -11.55 -23.04 -12.13
N LEU A 442 -12.68 -22.68 -11.51
CA LEU A 442 -14.02 -22.94 -12.06
C LEU A 442 -14.53 -21.81 -12.98
N ARG A 443 -13.83 -20.67 -13.02
CA ARG A 443 -14.09 -19.56 -13.95
C ARG A 443 -13.20 -19.72 -15.18
N ALA A 444 -13.82 -19.73 -16.36
CA ALA A 444 -13.12 -20.13 -17.58
C ALA A 444 -12.02 -19.15 -18.05
N SER A 445 -12.11 -17.87 -17.69
CA SER A 445 -11.05 -16.88 -17.92
C SER A 445 -9.77 -17.23 -17.15
N ASP A 446 -9.93 -17.55 -15.87
CA ASP A 446 -8.86 -17.67 -14.90
C ASP A 446 -8.12 -19.00 -15.12
N LEU A 447 -8.85 -20.08 -15.41
CA LEU A 447 -8.26 -21.37 -15.78
C LEU A 447 -7.44 -21.25 -17.08
N LYS A 448 -7.94 -20.52 -18.09
CA LYS A 448 -7.18 -20.27 -19.33
C LYS A 448 -5.93 -19.43 -19.09
N LEU A 449 -5.98 -18.45 -18.20
CA LEU A 449 -4.81 -17.65 -17.82
C LEU A 449 -3.73 -18.53 -17.18
N VAL A 450 -4.10 -19.35 -16.17
CA VAL A 450 -3.19 -20.31 -15.52
C VAL A 450 -2.62 -21.29 -16.55
N LEU A 451 -3.46 -21.82 -17.44
CA LEU A 451 -3.05 -22.73 -18.51
C LEU A 451 -2.03 -22.06 -19.44
N LEU A 452 -2.32 -20.84 -19.93
CA LEU A 452 -1.43 -20.09 -20.82
C LEU A 452 -0.07 -19.80 -20.17
N THR A 453 -0.06 -19.40 -18.88
CA THR A 453 1.20 -19.21 -18.13
C THR A 453 1.98 -20.52 -18.02
N LEU A 454 1.33 -21.65 -17.76
CA LEU A 454 1.99 -22.97 -17.73
C LEU A 454 2.54 -23.36 -19.10
N TYR A 455 1.82 -23.12 -20.20
CA TYR A 455 2.30 -23.41 -21.56
C TYR A 455 3.45 -22.49 -22.02
N ILE A 456 3.60 -21.29 -21.43
CA ILE A 456 4.77 -20.42 -21.67
C ILE A 456 5.99 -20.90 -20.87
N VAL A 457 5.78 -21.29 -19.61
CA VAL A 457 6.87 -21.60 -18.66
C VAL A 457 7.38 -23.04 -18.79
N LEU A 458 6.48 -24.04 -18.89
CA LEU A 458 6.87 -25.45 -18.87
C LEU A 458 7.80 -25.88 -20.02
N PRO A 459 7.63 -25.44 -21.28
CA PRO A 459 8.58 -25.77 -22.36
C PRO A 459 9.99 -25.22 -22.16
N SER A 460 10.16 -24.22 -21.27
CA SER A 460 11.47 -23.66 -20.90
C SER A 460 12.13 -24.39 -19.71
N LEU A 461 11.39 -25.28 -19.03
CA LEU A 461 11.85 -26.00 -17.83
C LEU A 461 11.92 -27.53 -18.03
N LEU A 462 11.04 -28.10 -18.87
CA LEU A 462 10.95 -29.52 -19.11
C LEU A 462 11.71 -29.92 -20.39
N PRO A 463 12.46 -31.04 -20.39
CA PRO A 463 13.14 -31.50 -21.59
C PRO A 463 12.11 -31.96 -22.63
N ASN A 464 12.38 -31.66 -23.90
CA ASN A 464 11.55 -32.05 -25.02
C ASN A 464 11.70 -33.56 -25.31
N THR A 465 10.88 -34.39 -24.65
CA THR A 465 10.94 -35.85 -24.71
C THR A 465 9.57 -36.46 -24.96
N THR A 466 9.55 -37.68 -25.49
CA THR A 466 8.32 -38.49 -25.64
C THR A 466 7.58 -38.69 -24.31
N THR A 467 8.31 -38.85 -23.20
CA THR A 467 7.73 -38.92 -21.85
C THR A 467 6.99 -37.64 -21.48
N THR A 468 7.53 -36.47 -21.83
CA THR A 468 6.89 -35.16 -21.57
C THR A 468 5.55 -35.05 -22.30
N TYR A 469 5.49 -35.44 -23.58
CA TYR A 469 4.24 -35.46 -24.35
C TYR A 469 3.25 -36.51 -23.85
N PHE A 470 3.73 -37.71 -23.47
CA PHE A 470 2.88 -38.76 -22.91
C PHE A 470 2.21 -38.32 -21.59
N VAL A 471 2.97 -37.74 -20.67
CA VAL A 471 2.45 -37.22 -19.39
C VAL A 471 1.47 -36.06 -19.62
N HIS A 472 1.74 -35.20 -20.60
CA HIS A 472 0.86 -34.09 -20.98
C HIS A 472 -0.50 -34.58 -21.53
N ALA A 473 -0.48 -35.48 -22.51
CA ALA A 473 -1.70 -36.07 -23.08
C ALA A 473 -2.49 -36.90 -22.04
N LEU A 474 -1.79 -37.65 -21.18
CA LEU A 474 -2.39 -38.38 -20.07
C LEU A 474 -3.06 -37.45 -19.07
N THR A 475 -2.43 -36.31 -18.75
CA THR A 475 -2.99 -35.29 -17.84
C THR A 475 -4.29 -34.73 -18.38
N TRP A 476 -4.34 -34.34 -19.67
CA TRP A 476 -5.57 -33.90 -20.31
C TRP A 476 -6.64 -34.99 -20.36
N ARG A 477 -6.27 -36.24 -20.67
CA ARG A 477 -7.22 -37.35 -20.70
C ARG A 477 -7.83 -37.63 -19.32
N ILE A 478 -7.03 -37.54 -18.26
CA ILE A 478 -7.51 -37.64 -16.86
C ILE A 478 -8.43 -36.47 -16.51
N PHE A 479 -8.05 -35.23 -16.86
CA PHE A 479 -8.86 -34.05 -16.59
C PHE A 479 -10.23 -34.12 -17.26
N HIS A 480 -10.27 -34.38 -18.57
CA HIS A 480 -11.51 -34.48 -19.34
C HIS A 480 -12.40 -35.63 -18.85
N SER A 481 -11.84 -36.80 -18.55
CA SER A 481 -12.62 -38.00 -18.21
C SER A 481 -13.10 -38.00 -16.75
N PHE A 482 -12.20 -37.71 -15.79
CA PHE A 482 -12.48 -37.89 -14.36
C PHE A 482 -12.78 -36.58 -13.63
N VAL A 483 -12.04 -35.49 -13.90
CA VAL A 483 -12.26 -34.22 -13.19
C VAL A 483 -13.59 -33.58 -13.60
N LEU A 484 -13.86 -33.51 -14.92
CA LEU A 484 -15.14 -32.99 -15.41
C LEU A 484 -16.31 -33.92 -15.05
N GLY A 485 -16.13 -35.24 -15.13
CA GLY A 485 -17.13 -36.21 -14.64
C GLY A 485 -17.45 -36.04 -13.14
N GLY A 486 -16.43 -35.77 -12.31
CA GLY A 486 -16.58 -35.46 -10.90
C GLY A 486 -17.37 -34.16 -10.64
N ILE A 487 -17.06 -33.08 -11.38
CA ILE A 487 -17.79 -31.81 -11.28
C ILE A 487 -19.26 -31.97 -11.72
N LEU A 488 -19.53 -32.73 -12.79
CA LEU A 488 -20.91 -33.05 -13.20
C LEU A 488 -21.65 -33.86 -12.12
N LYS A 489 -20.99 -34.84 -11.49
CA LYS A 489 -21.59 -35.62 -10.39
C LYS A 489 -21.92 -34.71 -9.20
N ALA A 490 -21.02 -33.84 -8.78
CA ALA A 490 -21.26 -32.85 -7.71
C ALA A 490 -22.35 -31.82 -8.07
N GLN A 491 -22.41 -31.39 -9.33
CA GLN A 491 -23.46 -30.50 -9.84
C GLN A 491 -24.82 -31.20 -9.89
N SER A 492 -24.88 -32.49 -10.22
CA SER A 492 -26.13 -33.26 -10.23
C SER A 492 -26.72 -33.41 -8.82
N GLY A 493 -25.89 -33.82 -7.84
CA GLY A 493 -26.33 -34.15 -6.49
C GLY A 493 -26.54 -32.95 -5.56
N SER A 494 -25.68 -31.91 -5.62
CA SER A 494 -25.74 -30.79 -4.66
C SER A 494 -25.64 -29.40 -5.30
N LYS A 495 -25.87 -29.29 -6.62
CA LYS A 495 -25.75 -28.05 -7.42
C LYS A 495 -24.42 -27.31 -7.19
N TRP A 496 -23.35 -28.07 -6.92
CA TRP A 496 -22.09 -27.56 -6.36
C TRP A 496 -21.45 -26.43 -7.16
N LEU A 497 -21.41 -26.55 -8.50
CA LEU A 497 -20.79 -25.55 -9.36
C LEU A 497 -21.55 -24.21 -9.30
N VAL A 498 -22.88 -24.25 -9.40
CA VAL A 498 -23.71 -23.03 -9.30
C VAL A 498 -23.63 -22.44 -7.89
N ARG A 499 -23.63 -23.28 -6.86
CA ARG A 499 -23.51 -22.83 -5.47
C ARG A 499 -22.18 -22.14 -5.19
N HIS A 500 -21.07 -22.64 -5.74
CA HIS A 500 -19.76 -21.99 -5.68
C HIS A 500 -19.77 -20.58 -6.27
N PHE A 501 -20.40 -20.38 -7.43
CA PHE A 501 -20.53 -19.03 -8.01
C PHE A 501 -21.38 -18.10 -7.13
N VAL A 502 -22.50 -18.58 -6.56
CA VAL A 502 -23.33 -17.80 -5.61
C VAL A 502 -22.60 -17.47 -4.30
N GLU A 503 -21.81 -18.40 -3.75
CA GLU A 503 -21.01 -18.18 -2.54
C GLU A 503 -19.84 -17.21 -2.77
N ARG A 504 -19.28 -17.17 -3.99
CA ARG A 504 -18.04 -16.45 -4.30
C ARG A 504 -18.24 -15.09 -4.95
N TYR A 505 -19.32 -14.88 -5.71
CA TYR A 505 -19.59 -13.67 -6.50
C TYR A 505 -21.00 -13.10 -6.22
N HIS A 506 -21.21 -11.81 -6.48
CA HIS A 506 -22.51 -11.15 -6.27
C HIS A 506 -23.23 -10.93 -7.61
N TYR A 507 -24.54 -11.18 -7.63
CA TYR A 507 -25.40 -11.11 -8.81
C TYR A 507 -26.68 -10.30 -8.51
N GLU A 508 -27.07 -9.44 -9.46
CA GLU A 508 -28.29 -8.61 -9.37
C GLU A 508 -29.56 -9.35 -9.84
N ARG A 509 -29.38 -10.40 -10.65
CA ARG A 509 -30.44 -11.29 -11.15
C ARG A 509 -30.21 -12.68 -10.59
N GLU A 510 -31.28 -13.35 -10.18
CA GLU A 510 -31.22 -14.70 -9.59
C GLU A 510 -30.59 -15.72 -10.56
N ASP A 511 -30.86 -15.58 -11.87
CA ASP A 511 -30.29 -16.42 -12.93
C ASP A 511 -28.79 -16.16 -13.20
N GLY A 512 -28.24 -15.02 -12.77
CA GLY A 512 -26.91 -14.56 -13.20
C GLY A 512 -25.76 -15.51 -12.81
N ALA A 513 -25.87 -16.13 -11.63
CA ALA A 513 -24.93 -17.15 -11.19
C ALA A 513 -25.03 -18.44 -12.02
N LEU A 514 -26.24 -18.82 -12.46
CA LEU A 514 -26.48 -19.98 -13.31
C LEU A 514 -25.91 -19.77 -14.71
N GLU A 515 -26.08 -18.57 -15.27
CA GLU A 515 -25.56 -18.20 -16.60
C GLU A 515 -24.02 -18.15 -16.63
N GLU A 516 -23.36 -17.50 -15.64
CA GLU A 516 -21.90 -17.44 -15.59
C GLU A 516 -21.27 -18.81 -15.27
N ALA A 517 -21.89 -19.61 -14.38
CA ALA A 517 -21.44 -20.97 -14.08
C ALA A 517 -21.57 -21.91 -15.30
N PHE A 518 -22.72 -21.89 -16.00
CA PHE A 518 -22.93 -22.71 -17.20
C PHE A 518 -22.07 -22.25 -18.38
N THR A 519 -21.83 -20.94 -18.52
CA THR A 519 -20.95 -20.40 -19.56
C THR A 519 -19.48 -20.73 -19.28
N SER A 520 -19.03 -20.65 -18.02
CA SER A 520 -17.72 -21.13 -17.63
C SER A 520 -17.59 -22.64 -17.87
N TRP A 521 -18.58 -23.43 -17.46
CA TRP A 521 -18.60 -24.88 -17.69
C TRP A 521 -18.42 -25.26 -19.16
N LYS A 522 -19.22 -24.68 -20.07
CA LYS A 522 -19.10 -24.91 -21.52
C LYS A 522 -17.67 -24.63 -22.01
N GLN A 523 -17.10 -23.50 -21.62
CA GLN A 523 -15.76 -23.11 -22.05
C GLN A 523 -14.66 -24.02 -21.49
N ILE A 524 -14.77 -24.48 -20.24
CA ILE A 524 -13.81 -25.42 -19.62
C ILE A 524 -13.92 -26.80 -20.29
N TYR A 525 -15.13 -27.28 -20.55
CA TYR A 525 -15.37 -28.53 -21.28
C TYR A 525 -14.77 -28.48 -22.69
N THR A 526 -15.11 -27.47 -23.50
CA THR A 526 -14.57 -27.28 -24.86
C THR A 526 -13.05 -27.13 -24.86
N MET A 527 -12.48 -26.38 -23.92
CA MET A 527 -11.02 -26.27 -23.77
C MET A 527 -10.37 -27.63 -23.47
N SER A 528 -10.95 -28.43 -22.57
CA SER A 528 -10.42 -29.76 -22.25
C SER A 528 -10.50 -30.73 -23.42
N LEU A 529 -11.54 -30.61 -24.26
CA LEU A 529 -11.70 -31.42 -25.46
C LEU A 529 -10.57 -31.13 -26.46
N TYR A 530 -10.29 -29.84 -26.71
CA TYR A 530 -9.12 -29.41 -27.51
C TYR A 530 -7.76 -29.73 -26.86
N GLY A 531 -7.71 -29.96 -25.54
CA GLY A 531 -6.52 -30.46 -24.86
C GLY A 531 -6.29 -31.97 -25.04
N THR A 532 -7.31 -32.72 -25.46
CA THR A 532 -7.24 -34.19 -25.66
C THR A 532 -7.06 -34.64 -27.11
N TYR A 533 -6.90 -33.70 -28.05
CA TYR A 533 -6.67 -33.93 -29.48
C TYR A 533 -5.40 -33.20 -29.94
#